data_AF-A0AA41TBJ5-F1
#
_entry.id   AF-A0AA41TBJ5-F1
#
_cell.length_a   1.000
_cell.length_b   1.000
_cell.length_c   1.000
_cell.angle_alpha   90.00
_cell.angle_beta   90.00
_cell.angle_gamma   90.00
#
_symmetry.space_group_name_H-M   'P 1'
#
loop_
_entity.id
_entity.type
_entity.pdbx_description
1 polymer ?
#
loop_
_entity_poly.entity_id
_entity_poly.type
_entity_poly.pdbx_seq_one_letter_code
_entity_poly.pdbx_strand_id
1 'polypeptide(L)'
;PIHWNEFFPIADGDQQSPIEIKTKEVKYDSSLRPLSIKYDPSSAKIISNSGHSFNVDFDDTEDKSVLRGGPLTGSYRLRQFHLHWGSADDHGSEHMVDGVKYAAELHVVHWNSDKYPSFVEAAHEPDGLAVLGVFLQLAKFRSLLCTAEGEAAAFLLSNHRPPQPLKGRKVRASFC
;
A
#
# COMPACT_ATOMS: atom_id res chain seq x y z
N PRO A 1 17.70 -4.03 6.43
CA PRO A 1 17.97 -2.85 5.58
C PRO A 1 19.46 -2.59 5.35
N ILE A 2 20.28 -2.41 6.40
CA ILE A 2 21.69 -1.99 6.27
C ILE A 2 22.62 -2.97 5.53
N HIS A 3 22.22 -4.24 5.37
CA HIS A 3 22.99 -5.28 4.67
C HIS A 3 22.38 -5.63 3.30
N TRP A 4 21.34 -4.93 2.85
CA TRP A 4 20.65 -5.30 1.60
C TRP A 4 21.51 -5.08 0.36
N ASN A 5 22.36 -4.05 0.37
CA ASN A 5 23.29 -3.76 -0.73
C ASN A 5 24.32 -4.88 -0.96
N GLU A 6 24.63 -5.69 0.05
CA GLU A 6 25.50 -6.86 -0.07
C GLU A 6 24.92 -7.93 -1.01
N PHE A 7 23.60 -8.02 -1.10
CA PHE A 7 22.88 -9.02 -1.91
C PHE A 7 22.16 -8.42 -3.12
N PHE A 8 21.75 -7.16 -3.01
CA PHE A 8 21.01 -6.41 -4.02
C PHE A 8 21.70 -5.06 -4.21
N PRO A 9 22.73 -4.95 -5.07
CA PRO A 9 23.53 -3.73 -5.22
C PRO A 9 22.72 -2.46 -5.51
N ILE A 10 21.54 -2.61 -6.13
CA ILE A 10 20.61 -1.51 -6.41
C ILE A 10 20.13 -0.79 -5.13
N ALA A 11 20.22 -1.43 -3.95
CA ALA A 11 19.89 -0.82 -2.67
C ALA A 11 20.80 0.36 -2.28
N ASP A 12 21.91 0.57 -3.00
CA ASP A 12 22.81 1.73 -2.88
C ASP A 12 22.73 2.67 -4.12
N GLY A 13 21.64 2.58 -4.90
CA GLY A 13 21.44 3.40 -6.10
C GLY A 13 20.96 4.83 -5.82
N ASP A 14 21.07 5.70 -6.82
CA ASP A 14 20.78 7.14 -6.70
C ASP A 14 19.28 7.51 -6.58
N GLN A 15 18.39 6.54 -6.72
CA GLN A 15 16.92 6.74 -6.74
C GLN A 15 16.21 5.76 -5.80
N GLN A 16 16.81 5.50 -4.63
CA GLN A 16 16.17 4.68 -3.59
C GLN A 16 15.09 5.45 -2.84
N SER A 17 14.10 4.68 -2.37
CA SER A 17 13.03 5.13 -1.47
C SER A 17 13.06 4.27 -0.20
N PRO A 18 12.47 4.73 0.92
CA PRO A 18 11.79 6.01 1.12
C PRO A 18 12.75 7.22 1.26
N ILE A 19 12.19 8.43 1.25
CA ILE A 19 12.92 9.69 1.49
C ILE A 19 12.29 10.55 2.60
N GLU A 20 13.06 11.54 3.07
CA GLU A 20 12.51 12.69 3.81
C GLU A 20 11.99 13.74 2.82
N ILE A 21 10.70 14.08 2.94
CA ILE A 21 10.06 15.15 2.17
C ILE A 21 10.20 16.44 2.97
N LYS A 22 11.10 17.32 2.53
CA LYS A 22 11.28 18.66 3.11
C LYS A 22 10.38 19.65 2.37
N THR A 23 9.27 20.05 2.98
CA THR A 23 8.23 20.85 2.31
C THR A 23 8.74 22.19 1.80
N LYS A 24 9.77 22.75 2.44
CA LYS A 24 10.46 23.99 2.00
C LYS A 24 11.28 23.84 0.71
N GLU A 25 11.67 22.62 0.34
CA GLU A 25 12.47 22.31 -0.85
C GLU A 25 11.59 21.80 -2.02
N VAL A 26 10.34 21.44 -1.74
CA VAL A 26 9.36 21.01 -2.76
C VAL A 26 9.01 22.17 -3.68
N LYS A 27 9.03 21.91 -4.99
CA LYS A 27 8.64 22.88 -6.02
C LYS A 27 7.23 22.60 -6.49
N TYR A 28 6.39 23.64 -6.47
CA TYR A 28 5.06 23.56 -7.07
C TYR A 28 5.18 23.44 -8.60
N ASP A 29 4.47 22.47 -9.18
CA ASP A 29 4.37 22.26 -10.61
C ASP A 29 2.90 22.36 -11.04
N SER A 30 2.54 23.47 -11.69
CA SER A 30 1.19 23.72 -12.18
C SER A 30 0.81 22.89 -13.42
N SER A 31 1.77 22.20 -14.04
CA SER A 31 1.50 21.34 -15.21
C SER A 31 0.90 19.98 -14.82
N LEU A 32 1.03 19.60 -13.55
CA LEU A 32 0.49 18.34 -13.05
C LEU A 32 -1.04 18.35 -13.08
N ARG A 33 -1.61 17.34 -13.74
CA ARG A 33 -3.05 17.12 -13.79
C ARG A 33 -3.55 16.58 -12.44
N PRO A 34 -4.84 16.77 -12.09
CA PRO A 34 -5.42 16.08 -10.94
C PRO A 34 -5.25 14.55 -11.04
N LEU A 35 -5.05 13.89 -9.90
CA LEU A 35 -5.12 12.43 -9.83
C LEU A 35 -6.56 11.97 -10.05
N SER A 36 -6.74 10.92 -10.85
CA SER A 36 -8.01 10.24 -11.09
C SER A 36 -7.91 8.82 -10.60
N ILE A 37 -8.66 8.51 -9.55
CA ILE A 37 -8.65 7.21 -8.88
C ILE A 37 -10.01 6.56 -9.10
N LYS A 38 -10.01 5.38 -9.71
CA LYS A 38 -11.22 4.55 -9.85
C LYS A 38 -10.89 3.17 -9.31
N TYR A 39 -11.56 2.77 -8.22
CA TYR A 39 -11.41 1.43 -7.65
C TYR A 39 -12.77 0.72 -7.63
N ASP A 40 -12.78 -0.50 -8.16
CA ASP A 40 -13.91 -1.41 -8.10
C ASP A 40 -13.72 -2.35 -6.90
N PRO A 41 -14.56 -2.29 -5.86
CA PRO A 41 -14.44 -3.19 -4.71
C PRO A 41 -14.53 -4.68 -5.08
N SER A 42 -15.20 -5.02 -6.18
CA SER A 42 -15.32 -6.40 -6.65
C SER A 42 -14.01 -6.96 -7.20
N SER A 43 -13.01 -6.12 -7.47
CA SER A 43 -11.71 -6.57 -7.92
C SER A 43 -10.82 -7.05 -6.77
N ALA A 44 -11.18 -6.88 -5.49
CA ALA A 44 -10.41 -7.44 -4.38
C ALA A 44 -10.49 -8.98 -4.36
N LYS A 45 -9.35 -9.67 -4.23
CA LYS A 45 -9.25 -11.14 -4.31
C LYS A 45 -8.88 -11.78 -2.99
N ILE A 46 -7.64 -11.60 -2.57
CA ILE A 46 -7.02 -12.38 -1.50
C ILE A 46 -6.39 -11.41 -0.50
N ILE A 47 -6.64 -11.65 0.79
CA ILE A 47 -5.81 -11.11 1.85
C ILE A 47 -4.79 -12.18 2.25
N SER A 48 -3.52 -11.83 2.23
CA SER A 48 -2.42 -12.70 2.64
C SER A 48 -1.58 -12.03 3.72
N ASN A 49 -0.99 -12.83 4.61
CA ASN A 49 0.03 -12.37 5.55
C ASN A 49 1.34 -13.05 5.16
N SER A 50 2.32 -12.26 4.72
CA SER A 50 3.61 -12.75 4.23
C SER A 50 4.64 -12.96 5.33
N GLY A 51 4.29 -12.68 6.60
CA GLY A 51 5.25 -12.60 7.72
C GLY A 51 5.99 -11.26 7.79
N HIS A 52 5.87 -10.40 6.78
CA HIS A 52 6.48 -9.06 6.73
C HIS A 52 5.45 -7.94 6.65
N SER A 53 4.30 -8.19 6.00
CA SER A 53 3.13 -7.32 5.97
C SER A 53 1.88 -8.17 5.74
N PHE A 54 0.70 -7.56 5.83
CA PHE A 54 -0.47 -8.06 5.12
C PHE A 54 -0.55 -7.43 3.74
N ASN A 55 -0.92 -8.22 2.74
CA ASN A 55 -1.13 -7.77 1.37
C ASN A 55 -2.57 -8.07 0.98
N VAL A 56 -3.21 -7.14 0.28
CA VAL A 56 -4.50 -7.39 -0.38
C VAL A 56 -4.27 -7.32 -1.87
N ASP A 57 -4.46 -8.45 -2.55
CA ASP A 57 -4.31 -8.57 -4.01
C ASP A 57 -5.62 -8.26 -4.72
N PHE A 58 -5.51 -7.62 -5.89
CA PHE A 58 -6.64 -7.26 -6.74
C PHE A 58 -6.58 -7.94 -8.11
N ASP A 59 -7.73 -8.02 -8.78
CA ASP A 59 -7.85 -8.37 -10.18
C ASP A 59 -7.34 -7.25 -11.07
N ASP A 60 -6.17 -7.47 -11.66
CA ASP A 60 -5.50 -6.56 -12.59
C ASP A 60 -5.50 -7.07 -14.03
N THR A 61 -6.34 -8.07 -14.33
CA THR A 61 -6.54 -8.60 -15.68
C THR A 61 -7.28 -7.62 -16.59
N GLU A 62 -8.07 -6.72 -16.01
CA GLU A 62 -8.89 -5.70 -16.68
C GLU A 62 -8.77 -4.34 -15.98
N ASP A 63 -9.23 -3.27 -16.65
CA ASP A 63 -9.25 -1.88 -16.16
C ASP A 63 -10.38 -1.61 -15.12
N LYS A 64 -10.56 -2.52 -14.15
CA LYS A 64 -11.55 -2.36 -13.08
C LYS A 64 -11.12 -1.31 -12.06
N SER A 65 -9.87 -1.43 -11.61
CA SER A 65 -9.25 -0.58 -10.60
C SER A 65 -7.98 0.07 -11.16
N VAL A 66 -8.02 1.37 -11.41
CA VAL A 66 -7.02 2.10 -12.20
C VAL A 66 -6.71 3.48 -11.63
N LEU A 67 -5.44 3.84 -11.66
CA LEU A 67 -4.90 5.15 -11.33
C LEU A 67 -4.47 5.87 -12.62
N ARG A 68 -4.83 7.15 -12.74
CA ARG A 68 -4.49 8.02 -13.88
C ARG A 68 -4.21 9.46 -13.39
N GLY A 69 -3.66 10.30 -14.25
CA GLY A 69 -3.43 11.72 -13.95
C GLY A 69 -2.16 11.96 -13.13
N GLY A 70 -2.02 13.15 -12.54
CA GLY A 70 -0.77 13.55 -11.88
C GLY A 70 0.43 13.50 -12.85
N PRO A 71 1.58 12.97 -12.42
CA PRO A 71 2.76 12.79 -13.27
C PRO A 71 2.67 11.56 -14.20
N LEU A 72 1.60 10.76 -14.14
CA LEU A 72 1.50 9.51 -14.88
C LEU A 72 1.20 9.75 -16.37
N THR A 73 1.87 8.96 -17.20
CA THR A 73 1.77 9.02 -18.67
C THR A 73 0.64 8.15 -19.24
N GLY A 74 0.11 7.22 -18.44
CA GLY A 74 -0.92 6.27 -18.85
C GLY A 74 -1.79 5.77 -17.70
N SER A 75 -2.36 4.60 -17.92
CA SER A 75 -3.24 3.90 -16.99
C SER A 75 -2.45 2.91 -16.16
N TYR A 76 -2.59 3.00 -14.84
CA TYR A 76 -1.89 2.12 -13.92
C TYR A 76 -2.89 1.25 -13.16
N ARG A 77 -2.93 -0.06 -13.44
CA ARG A 77 -3.84 -1.00 -12.78
C ARG A 77 -3.40 -1.28 -11.36
N LEU A 78 -4.35 -1.27 -10.43
CA LEU A 78 -4.14 -1.66 -9.04
C LEU A 78 -3.78 -3.14 -8.97
N ARG A 79 -2.59 -3.44 -8.46
CA ARG A 79 -2.13 -4.81 -8.22
C ARG A 79 -2.46 -5.27 -6.80
N GLN A 80 -2.03 -4.46 -5.84
CA GLN A 80 -2.13 -4.78 -4.42
C GLN A 80 -2.06 -3.52 -3.56
N PHE A 81 -2.43 -3.65 -2.29
CA PHE A 81 -1.95 -2.72 -1.28
C PHE A 81 -1.38 -3.46 -0.06
N HIS A 82 -0.50 -2.78 0.67
CA HIS A 82 0.12 -3.26 1.91
C HIS A 82 0.47 -2.09 2.84
N LEU A 83 0.82 -2.38 4.09
CA LEU A 83 1.14 -1.35 5.08
C LEU A 83 2.49 -1.60 5.72
N HIS A 84 3.17 -0.51 6.05
CA HIS A 84 4.29 -0.48 6.97
C HIS A 84 3.82 0.17 8.26
N TRP A 85 4.16 -0.40 9.42
CA TRP A 85 3.79 0.14 10.72
C TRP A 85 4.90 -0.06 11.73
N GLY A 86 4.93 0.80 12.75
CA GLY A 86 5.92 0.74 13.82
C GLY A 86 5.41 0.00 15.05
N SER A 87 6.26 -0.04 16.07
CA SER A 87 5.91 -0.64 17.36
C SER A 87 5.08 0.27 18.25
N ALA A 88 5.02 1.58 17.95
CA ALA A 88 4.27 2.59 18.69
C ALA A 88 3.67 3.64 17.75
N ASP A 89 2.75 4.45 18.28
CA ASP A 89 1.96 5.40 17.49
C ASP A 89 2.78 6.60 16.95
N ASP A 90 4.02 6.80 17.41
CA ASP A 90 4.90 7.92 17.01
C ASP A 90 5.88 7.58 15.87
N HIS A 91 5.93 6.33 15.41
CA HIS A 91 6.78 5.90 14.29
C HIS A 91 6.17 4.71 13.53
N GLY A 92 6.59 4.51 12.27
CA GLY A 92 6.15 3.35 11.48
C GLY A 92 6.03 3.59 9.98
N SER A 93 5.77 4.83 9.56
CA SER A 93 5.84 5.20 8.15
C SER A 93 7.26 5.03 7.61
N GLU A 94 7.39 4.75 6.31
CA GLU A 94 8.67 4.64 5.63
C GLU A 94 9.16 6.02 5.21
N HIS A 95 8.31 6.84 4.58
CA HIS A 95 8.57 8.25 4.36
C HIS A 95 8.41 9.06 5.66
N MET A 96 9.00 10.26 5.67
CA MET A 96 8.80 11.27 6.71
C MET A 96 8.62 12.65 6.06
N VAL A 97 7.92 13.56 6.74
CA VAL A 97 7.66 14.92 6.25
C VAL A 97 8.19 15.91 7.27
N ASP A 98 9.13 16.76 6.88
CA ASP A 98 9.79 17.75 7.76
C ASP A 98 10.27 17.14 9.10
N GLY A 99 10.94 15.98 9.02
CA GLY A 99 11.41 15.22 10.19
C GLY A 99 10.31 14.46 10.98
N VAL A 100 9.05 14.55 10.58
CA VAL A 100 7.92 13.89 11.27
C VAL A 100 7.61 12.54 10.64
N LYS A 101 7.60 11.49 11.46
CA LYS A 101 7.11 10.15 11.14
C LYS A 101 5.64 9.99 11.54
N TYR A 102 4.96 9.04 10.91
CA TYR A 102 3.60 8.64 11.21
C TYR A 102 3.55 7.20 11.71
N ALA A 103 2.44 6.81 12.33
CA ALA A 103 2.27 5.48 12.93
C ALA A 103 2.33 4.34 11.89
N ALA A 104 1.84 4.61 10.68
CA ALA A 104 1.88 3.67 9.57
C ALA A 104 1.82 4.39 8.22
N GLU A 105 2.18 3.67 7.15
CA GLU A 105 2.09 4.11 5.77
C GLU A 105 1.47 2.99 4.92
N LEU A 106 0.38 3.31 4.23
CA LEU A 106 -0.27 2.44 3.26
C LEU A 106 0.36 2.68 1.88
N HIS A 107 0.79 1.62 1.24
CA HIS A 107 1.23 1.59 -0.15
C HIS A 107 0.15 0.94 -1.01
N VAL A 108 -0.41 1.70 -1.94
CA VAL A 108 -1.32 1.19 -2.97
C VAL A 108 -0.55 1.09 -4.28
N VAL A 109 -0.20 -0.12 -4.68
CA VAL A 109 0.74 -0.41 -5.77
C VAL A 109 0.01 -0.65 -7.08
N HIS A 110 0.41 0.09 -8.10
CA HIS A 110 -0.12 0.01 -9.44
C HIS A 110 1.00 -0.21 -10.46
N TRP A 111 0.63 -0.69 -11.66
CA TRP A 111 1.57 -0.90 -12.76
C TRP A 111 1.02 -0.42 -14.10
N ASN A 112 1.90 0.08 -14.98
CA ASN A 112 1.55 0.70 -16.26
C ASN A 112 1.07 -0.36 -17.27
N SER A 113 -0.23 -0.61 -17.26
CA SER A 113 -0.87 -1.62 -18.11
C SER A 113 -1.07 -1.18 -19.55
N ASP A 114 -0.92 0.11 -19.83
CA ASP A 114 -0.99 0.62 -21.21
C ASP A 114 0.31 0.33 -21.98
N LYS A 115 1.45 0.29 -21.28
CA LYS A 115 2.78 0.16 -21.90
C LYS A 115 3.36 -1.24 -21.79
N TYR A 116 3.11 -1.94 -20.69
CA TYR A 116 3.72 -3.24 -20.41
C TYR A 116 2.68 -4.37 -20.42
N PRO A 117 3.07 -5.61 -20.78
CA PRO A 117 2.13 -6.74 -20.84
C PRO A 117 1.78 -7.30 -19.46
N SER A 118 2.64 -7.08 -18.46
CA SER A 118 2.51 -7.66 -17.13
C SER A 118 3.13 -6.79 -16.04
N PHE A 119 2.68 -7.00 -14.79
CA PHE A 119 3.29 -6.39 -13.61
C PHE A 119 4.79 -6.70 -13.51
N VAL A 120 5.19 -7.94 -13.83
CA VAL A 120 6.59 -8.37 -13.70
C VAL A 120 7.49 -7.61 -14.67
N GLU A 121 7.08 -7.43 -15.93
CA GLU A 121 7.84 -6.65 -16.89
C GLU A 121 7.87 -5.17 -16.49
N ALA A 122 6.72 -4.62 -16.09
CA ALA A 122 6.64 -3.24 -15.63
C ALA A 122 7.54 -2.98 -14.40
N ALA A 123 7.70 -3.94 -13.49
CA ALA A 123 8.53 -3.78 -12.30
C ALA A 123 10.03 -3.59 -12.60
N HIS A 124 10.49 -3.95 -13.81
CA HIS A 124 11.87 -3.76 -14.24
C HIS A 124 12.09 -2.44 -14.98
N GLU A 125 11.04 -1.63 -15.12
CA GLU A 125 11.02 -0.47 -15.99
C GLU A 125 10.86 0.83 -15.19
N PRO A 126 11.59 1.91 -15.54
CA PRO A 126 11.58 3.14 -14.75
C PRO A 126 10.21 3.80 -14.56
N ASP A 127 9.31 3.68 -15.54
CA ASP A 127 7.95 4.21 -15.51
C ASP A 127 6.88 3.11 -15.36
N GLY A 128 7.30 1.89 -15.01
CA GLY A 128 6.39 0.75 -14.98
C GLY A 128 5.54 0.65 -13.72
N LEU A 129 5.95 1.25 -12.60
CA LEU A 129 5.19 1.22 -11.34
C LEU A 129 4.76 2.61 -10.87
N ALA A 130 3.62 2.66 -10.19
CA ALA A 130 3.15 3.84 -9.47
C ALA A 130 2.60 3.43 -8.10
N VAL A 131 3.12 4.04 -7.03
CA VAL A 131 2.69 3.75 -5.66
C VAL A 131 2.05 5.01 -5.07
N LEU A 132 0.79 4.90 -4.61
CA LEU A 132 0.20 5.92 -3.76
C LEU A 132 0.56 5.61 -2.31
N GLY A 133 1.35 6.50 -1.69
CA GLY A 133 1.64 6.48 -0.26
C GLY A 133 0.60 7.28 0.52
N VAL A 134 0.04 6.69 1.58
CA VAL A 134 -0.92 7.36 2.48
C VAL A 134 -0.43 7.21 3.92
N PHE A 135 -0.19 8.32 4.62
CA PHE A 135 0.17 8.31 6.02
C PHE A 135 -1.05 8.07 6.92
N LEU A 136 -0.88 7.26 7.96
CA LEU A 136 -1.90 6.97 8.96
C LEU A 136 -1.49 7.53 10.32
N GLN A 137 -2.39 8.30 10.93
CA GLN A 137 -2.32 8.68 12.34
C GLN A 137 -3.32 7.83 13.13
N LEU A 138 -2.84 6.94 13.99
CA LEU A 138 -3.69 6.01 14.74
C LEU A 138 -4.72 6.72 15.65
N ALA A 139 -4.40 7.91 16.18
CA ALA A 139 -5.36 8.71 16.94
C ALA A 139 -6.62 9.06 16.12
N LYS A 140 -6.50 9.30 14.81
CA LYS A 140 -7.64 9.50 13.91
C LYS A 140 -8.30 8.19 13.51
N PHE A 141 -7.52 7.12 13.31
CA PHE A 141 -8.07 5.80 12.97
C PHE A 141 -8.95 5.21 14.09
N ARG A 142 -8.54 5.36 15.35
CA ARG A 142 -9.34 4.95 16.54
C ARG A 142 -10.62 5.79 16.75
N SER A 143 -10.76 6.92 16.04
CA SER A 143 -11.99 7.72 16.03
C SER A 143 -13.03 7.27 14.99
N LEU A 144 -12.66 6.33 14.10
CA LEU A 144 -13.61 5.74 13.17
C LEU A 144 -14.66 4.94 13.93
N LEU A 145 -15.93 5.21 13.62
CA LEU A 145 -17.05 4.46 14.15
C LEU A 145 -17.37 3.29 13.22
N CYS A 146 -17.60 2.11 13.79
CA CYS A 146 -18.21 0.97 13.12
C CYS A 146 -19.61 0.74 13.66
N THR A 147 -20.52 0.29 12.81
CA THR A 147 -21.88 -0.09 13.19
C THR A 147 -22.22 -1.39 12.47
N ALA A 148 -22.90 -2.32 13.15
CA ALA A 148 -23.58 -3.43 12.49
C ALA A 148 -25.03 -3.02 12.16
N GLU A 149 -25.70 -3.78 11.30
CA GLU A 149 -27.09 -3.55 10.96
C GLU A 149 -27.96 -3.67 12.23
N GLY A 150 -28.64 -2.59 12.61
CA GLY A 150 -29.46 -2.52 13.82
C GLY A 150 -28.72 -2.13 15.11
N GLU A 151 -27.42 -1.82 15.05
CA GLU A 151 -26.62 -1.45 16.23
C GLU A 151 -26.17 0.02 16.23
N ALA A 152 -25.96 0.58 17.42
CA ALA A 152 -25.40 1.92 17.58
C ALA A 152 -23.92 1.95 17.17
N ALA A 153 -23.51 3.08 16.58
CA ALA A 153 -22.13 3.29 16.14
C ALA A 153 -21.17 3.31 17.34
N ALA A 154 -20.09 2.52 17.27
CA ALA A 154 -19.06 2.42 18.31
C ALA A 154 -17.66 2.62 17.72
N PHE A 155 -16.72 3.12 18.51
CA PHE A 155 -15.34 3.29 18.06
C PHE A 155 -14.72 1.93 17.67
N LEU A 156 -14.01 1.91 16.55
CA LEU A 156 -13.26 0.75 16.09
C LEU A 156 -11.99 0.59 16.94
N LEU A 157 -12.15 0.03 18.14
CA LEU A 157 -11.06 -0.15 19.11
C LEU A 157 -10.15 -1.35 18.76
N SER A 158 -10.68 -2.33 18.05
CA SER A 158 -9.94 -3.51 17.58
C SER A 158 -10.65 -4.14 16.37
N ASN A 159 -9.91 -4.73 15.43
CA ASN A 159 -10.45 -5.43 14.25
C ASN A 159 -10.04 -6.91 14.23
N HIS A 160 -9.84 -7.51 15.41
CA HIS A 160 -9.51 -8.93 15.52
C HIS A 160 -10.79 -9.76 15.35
N ARG A 161 -10.80 -10.67 14.37
CA ARG A 161 -11.87 -11.67 14.25
C ARG A 161 -11.52 -12.88 15.12
N PRO A 162 -12.44 -13.35 15.98
CA PRO A 162 -12.20 -14.57 16.75
C PRO A 162 -11.94 -15.76 15.81
N PRO A 163 -10.98 -16.64 16.13
CA PRO A 163 -10.74 -17.86 15.37
C PRO A 163 -12.04 -18.64 15.16
N GLN A 164 -12.35 -18.92 13.90
CA GLN A 164 -13.54 -19.69 13.57
C GLN A 164 -13.26 -21.18 13.80
N PRO A 165 -14.23 -21.95 14.35
CA PRO A 165 -14.04 -23.38 14.55
C PRO A 165 -13.73 -24.08 13.22
N LEU A 166 -12.86 -25.09 13.27
CA LEU A 166 -12.38 -25.79 12.08
C LEU A 166 -13.50 -26.51 11.31
N LYS A 167 -14.65 -26.81 11.94
CA LYS A 167 -15.82 -27.45 11.29
C LYS A 167 -15.42 -28.69 10.44
N GLY A 168 -14.53 -29.53 10.95
CA GLY A 168 -14.06 -30.74 10.26
C GLY A 168 -13.04 -30.51 9.12
N ARG A 169 -12.61 -29.27 8.86
CA ARG A 169 -11.56 -28.97 7.87
C ARG A 169 -10.19 -29.43 8.38
N LYS A 170 -9.47 -30.20 7.57
CA LYS A 170 -8.07 -30.57 7.84
C LYS A 170 -7.15 -29.47 7.36
N VAL A 171 -6.37 -28.88 8.27
CA VAL A 171 -5.28 -27.96 7.95
C VAL A 171 -4.01 -28.79 7.80
N ARG A 172 -3.28 -28.59 6.70
CA ARG A 172 -1.94 -29.18 6.49
C ARG A 172 -0.96 -28.04 6.31
N ALA A 173 0.18 -28.12 6.97
CA ALA A 173 1.31 -27.20 6.80
C ALA A 173 2.52 -27.97 6.25
N SER A 174 3.38 -27.29 5.49
CA SER A 174 4.57 -27.89 4.84
C SER A 174 5.86 -27.18 5.25
N PHE A 175 6.00 -26.87 6.54
CA PHE A 175 7.23 -26.37 7.13
C PHE A 175 7.32 -26.84 8.59
N CYS A 176 8.56 -27.00 9.06
CA CYS A 176 8.90 -27.20 10.47
C CYS A 176 8.77 -25.90 11.26
#